data_AF-A0A2E0QXR5-F1
#
_entry.id   AF-A0A2E0QXR5-F1
#
_cell.length_a   1.000
_cell.length_b   1.000
_cell.length_c   1.000
_cell.angle_alpha   90.00
_cell.angle_beta   90.00
_cell.angle_gamma   90.00
#
_symmetry.space_group_name_H-M   'P 1'
#
loop_
_entity.id
_entity.type
_entity.pdbx_description
1 polymer ?
#
loop_
_entity_poly.entity_id
_entity_poly.type
_entity_poly.pdbx_seq_one_letter_code
_entity_poly.pdbx_strand_id
1 'polypeptide(L)'
;MLFTILIVAASLVIILPLLNFLSYRIMGGIIRNRQETWDLNICCGKTDGGGVNVDIVKHADIPNLVVVDDIYNLPFTADQFEHTLCSHTIEHVEDPKAFFDELQRVSKDVTLVVPPLWDLSAVLNVFEHRWLFLTFRKEHHKLPNYIVLPFAQFFQQRLGQKIRA
;
A
#
# COMPACT_ATOMS: atom_id res chain seq x y z
N MET A 1 4.59 30.19 -25.97
CA MET A 1 3.75 29.73 -24.85
C MET A 1 3.06 28.40 -25.15
N LEU A 2 2.26 28.29 -26.21
CA LEU A 2 1.59 27.01 -26.58
C LEU A 2 2.57 25.84 -26.81
N PHE A 3 3.65 26.07 -27.57
CA PHE A 3 4.67 25.05 -27.82
C PHE A 3 5.34 24.53 -26.52
N THR A 4 5.64 25.44 -25.59
CA THR A 4 6.19 25.10 -24.28
C THR A 4 5.21 24.25 -23.46
N ILE A 5 3.92 24.62 -23.45
CA ILE A 5 2.88 23.86 -22.76
C ILE A 5 2.76 22.45 -23.35
N LEU A 6 2.79 22.31 -24.68
CA LEU A 6 2.71 21.02 -25.36
C LEU A 6 3.92 20.12 -25.04
N ILE A 7 5.13 20.70 -24.99
CA ILE A 7 6.33 19.95 -24.59
C ILE A 7 6.20 19.46 -23.15
N VAL A 8 5.82 20.34 -22.21
CA VAL A 8 5.65 19.97 -20.81
C VAL A 8 4.60 18.87 -20.66
N ALA A 9 3.46 19.00 -21.34
CA ALA A 9 2.40 17.98 -21.32
C ALA A 9 2.90 16.64 -21.87
N ALA A 10 3.59 16.65 -23.03
CA ALA A 10 4.17 15.44 -23.62
C ALA A 10 5.22 14.80 -22.70
N SER A 11 6.07 15.60 -22.05
CA SER A 11 7.02 15.11 -21.06
C SER A 11 6.33 14.47 -19.86
N LEU A 12 5.25 15.06 -19.33
CA LEU A 12 4.51 14.49 -18.20
C LEU A 12 3.87 13.14 -18.54
N VAL A 13 3.35 12.98 -19.78
CA VAL A 13 2.77 11.71 -20.25
C VAL A 13 3.80 10.57 -20.25
N ILE A 14 5.09 10.88 -20.36
CA ILE A 14 6.18 9.87 -20.32
C ILE A 14 6.74 9.73 -18.92
N ILE A 15 7.02 10.85 -18.24
CA ILE A 15 7.68 10.88 -16.94
C ILE A 15 6.80 10.25 -15.86
N LEU A 16 5.50 10.56 -15.83
CA LEU A 16 4.61 10.09 -14.76
C LEU A 16 4.43 8.56 -14.75
N PRO A 17 4.20 7.88 -15.89
CA PRO A 17 4.19 6.41 -15.94
C PRO A 17 5.57 5.80 -15.65
N LEU A 18 6.66 6.44 -16.10
CA LEU A 18 8.01 5.94 -15.83
C LEU A 18 8.34 5.97 -14.33
N LEU A 19 8.01 7.07 -13.65
CA LEU A 19 8.17 7.18 -12.20
C LEU A 19 7.31 6.16 -11.46
N ASN A 20 6.07 5.97 -11.90
CA ASN A 20 5.19 4.95 -11.33
C ASN A 20 5.76 3.54 -11.50
N PHE A 21 6.28 3.21 -12.69
CA PHE A 21 6.94 1.93 -12.95
C PHE A 21 8.16 1.72 -12.04
N LEU A 22 9.01 2.74 -11.89
CA LEU A 22 10.18 2.71 -11.02
C LEU A 22 9.77 2.49 -9.55
N SER A 23 8.79 3.26 -9.08
CA SER A 23 8.27 3.17 -7.72
C SER A 23 7.65 1.79 -7.44
N TYR A 24 6.70 1.38 -8.26
CA TYR A 24 5.88 0.20 -7.98
C TYR A 24 6.63 -1.10 -8.28
N ARG A 25 7.20 -1.22 -9.49
CA ARG A 25 7.76 -2.49 -9.95
C ARG A 25 9.19 -2.71 -9.48
N ILE A 26 10.04 -1.68 -9.59
CA ILE A 26 11.46 -1.82 -9.23
C ILE A 26 11.62 -1.70 -7.71
N MET A 27 11.27 -0.56 -7.12
CA MET A 27 11.51 -0.34 -5.69
C MET A 27 10.63 -1.23 -4.81
N GLY A 28 9.35 -1.40 -5.16
CA GLY A 28 8.46 -2.33 -4.45
C GLY A 28 8.94 -3.78 -4.53
N GLY A 29 9.48 -4.19 -5.68
CA GLY A 29 10.10 -5.49 -5.85
C GLY A 29 11.36 -5.68 -5.00
N ILE A 30 12.23 -4.66 -4.94
CA ILE A 30 13.46 -4.69 -4.12
C ILE A 30 13.11 -4.85 -2.63
N ILE A 31 12.13 -4.11 -2.12
CA ILE A 31 11.76 -4.18 -0.70
C ILE A 31 11.20 -5.56 -0.38
N ARG A 32 10.22 -6.03 -1.16
CA ARG A 32 9.61 -7.34 -0.93
C ARG A 32 10.62 -8.48 -1.02
N ASN A 33 11.53 -8.45 -1.98
CA ASN A 33 12.52 -9.51 -2.19
C ASN A 33 13.79 -9.32 -1.34
N ARG A 34 13.83 -8.33 -0.43
CA ARG A 34 14.99 -8.10 0.45
C ARG A 34 15.15 -9.23 1.46
N GLN A 35 14.03 -9.78 1.92
CA GLN A 35 13.98 -10.92 2.81
C GLN A 35 13.60 -12.15 2.00
N GLU A 36 14.21 -13.30 2.32
CA GLU A 36 13.83 -14.58 1.74
C GLU A 36 12.39 -14.97 2.15
N THR A 37 12.00 -14.61 3.38
CA THR A 37 10.67 -14.85 3.93
C THR A 37 10.26 -13.70 4.86
N TRP A 38 9.04 -13.20 4.68
CA TRP A 38 8.32 -12.39 5.64
C TRP A 38 7.45 -13.30 6.50
N ASP A 39 7.51 -13.18 7.82
CA ASP A 39 6.71 -14.02 8.73
C ASP A 39 5.21 -13.83 8.49
N LEU A 40 4.80 -12.57 8.25
CA LEU A 40 3.45 -12.18 7.88
C LEU A 40 3.48 -11.21 6.68
N ASN A 41 2.70 -11.53 5.65
CA ASN A 41 2.44 -10.66 4.50
C ASN A 41 0.94 -10.31 4.50
N ILE A 42 0.61 -9.15 5.05
CA ILE A 42 -0.77 -8.69 5.21
C ILE A 42 -1.27 -7.98 3.96
N CYS A 43 -2.53 -8.26 3.59
CA CYS A 43 -3.18 -7.81 2.37
C CYS A 43 -2.36 -8.19 1.12
N CYS A 44 -2.01 -9.48 1.06
CA CYS A 44 -1.01 -10.02 0.14
C CYS A 44 -1.41 -9.97 -1.34
N GLY A 45 -2.71 -9.81 -1.66
CA GLY A 45 -3.23 -9.82 -3.00
C GLY A 45 -2.90 -11.12 -3.73
N LYS A 46 -2.00 -11.02 -4.72
CA LYS A 46 -1.51 -12.15 -5.55
C LYS A 46 -0.07 -12.57 -5.21
N THR A 47 0.50 -12.01 -4.16
CA THR A 47 1.94 -12.07 -3.90
C THR A 47 2.23 -12.94 -2.68
N ASP A 48 3.11 -13.91 -2.84
CA ASP A 48 3.60 -14.73 -1.73
C ASP A 48 4.74 -14.02 -0.98
N GLY A 49 4.63 -13.94 0.35
CA GLY A 49 5.65 -13.43 1.25
C GLY A 49 6.57 -14.51 1.84
N GLY A 50 6.29 -15.80 1.61
CA GLY A 50 7.08 -16.94 2.10
C GLY A 50 6.61 -17.50 3.46
N GLY A 51 6.09 -16.65 4.36
CA GLY A 51 5.50 -17.05 5.64
C GLY A 51 3.98 -17.23 5.56
N VAL A 52 3.25 -16.58 6.48
CA VAL A 52 1.79 -16.51 6.48
C VAL A 52 1.34 -15.37 5.57
N ASN A 53 0.47 -15.67 4.61
CA ASN A 53 -0.14 -14.65 3.76
C ASN A 53 -1.56 -14.38 4.24
N VAL A 54 -1.96 -13.11 4.34
CA VAL A 54 -3.29 -12.74 4.83
C VAL A 54 -3.95 -11.80 3.85
N ASP A 55 -5.23 -12.03 3.57
CA ASP A 55 -6.05 -11.12 2.78
C ASP A 55 -7.52 -11.25 3.20
N ILE A 56 -8.32 -10.25 2.86
CA ILE A 56 -9.77 -10.32 3.01
C ILE A 56 -10.43 -11.05 1.84
N VAL A 57 -9.73 -11.16 0.70
CA VAL A 57 -10.22 -11.85 -0.50
C VAL A 57 -9.14 -12.76 -1.05
N LYS A 58 -9.53 -14.00 -1.40
CA LYS A 58 -8.64 -14.91 -2.14
C LYS A 58 -8.52 -14.48 -3.60
N HIS A 59 -7.44 -13.76 -3.93
CA HIS A 59 -7.17 -13.29 -5.29
C HIS A 59 -6.39 -14.27 -6.17
N ALA A 60 -5.67 -15.22 -5.55
CA ALA A 60 -4.90 -16.27 -6.21
C ALA A 60 -4.71 -17.46 -5.25
N ASP A 61 -4.24 -18.59 -5.79
CA ASP A 61 -3.78 -19.72 -4.98
C ASP A 61 -2.36 -19.44 -4.46
N ILE A 62 -2.28 -18.84 -3.27
CA ILE A 62 -1.04 -18.51 -2.58
C ILE A 62 -0.83 -19.50 -1.41
N PRO A 63 0.40 -19.99 -1.18
CA PRO A 63 0.70 -20.81 0.00
C PRO A 63 0.35 -20.11 1.31
N ASN A 64 -0.09 -20.89 2.31
CA ASN A 64 -0.37 -20.41 3.68
C ASN A 64 -1.30 -19.18 3.75
N LEU A 65 -2.23 -19.05 2.80
CA LEU A 65 -3.19 -17.96 2.78
C LEU A 65 -4.25 -18.15 3.88
N VAL A 66 -4.36 -17.17 4.76
CA VAL A 66 -5.43 -17.02 5.74
C VAL A 66 -6.35 -15.91 5.26
N VAL A 67 -7.61 -16.26 4.99
CA VAL A 67 -8.63 -15.26 4.65
C VAL A 67 -9.27 -14.76 5.95
N VAL A 68 -9.29 -13.44 6.15
CA VAL A 68 -9.86 -12.78 7.34
C VAL A 68 -11.02 -11.88 6.95
N ASP A 69 -11.96 -11.66 7.87
CA ASP A 69 -13.08 -10.74 7.62
C ASP A 69 -12.81 -9.32 8.16
N ASP A 70 -11.81 -9.16 9.02
CA ASP A 70 -11.47 -7.90 9.69
C ASP A 70 -9.94 -7.74 9.81
N ILE A 71 -9.42 -6.64 9.24
CA ILE A 71 -8.00 -6.29 9.29
C ILE A 71 -7.61 -5.53 10.58
N TYR A 72 -8.59 -5.06 11.35
CA TYR A 72 -8.37 -4.36 12.62
C TYR A 72 -8.34 -5.30 13.83
N ASN A 73 -8.74 -6.57 13.65
CA ASN A 73 -8.75 -7.60 14.69
C ASN A 73 -8.29 -8.95 14.10
N LEU A 74 -6.99 -9.07 13.85
CA LEU A 74 -6.40 -10.27 13.26
C LEU A 74 -6.42 -11.45 14.25
N PRO A 75 -6.62 -12.69 13.77
CA PRO A 75 -6.73 -13.89 14.59
C PRO A 75 -5.35 -14.42 15.06
N PHE A 76 -4.44 -13.52 15.42
CA PHE A 76 -3.07 -13.82 15.84
C PHE A 76 -2.80 -13.28 17.24
N THR A 77 -1.90 -13.95 17.96
CA THR A 77 -1.48 -13.49 19.29
C THR A 77 -0.55 -12.29 19.18
N ALA A 78 -0.35 -11.58 20.31
CA ALA A 78 0.62 -10.50 20.34
C ALA A 78 2.05 -11.02 20.06
N ASP A 79 2.86 -10.22 19.35
CA ASP A 79 4.25 -10.51 18.99
C ASP A 79 4.48 -11.88 18.34
N GLN A 80 3.47 -12.42 17.65
CA GLN A 80 3.54 -13.73 17.01
C GLN A 80 4.55 -13.74 15.85
N PHE A 81 4.74 -12.61 15.18
CA PHE A 81 5.59 -12.48 14.01
C PHE A 81 6.79 -11.56 14.30
N GLU A 82 7.97 -11.90 13.78
CA GLU A 82 9.15 -11.04 13.89
C GLU A 82 9.06 -9.89 12.87
N HIS A 83 8.85 -10.21 11.58
CA HIS A 83 8.77 -9.23 10.49
C HIS A 83 7.46 -9.34 9.69
N THR A 84 6.75 -8.22 9.60
CA THR A 84 5.51 -8.08 8.82
C THR A 84 5.68 -7.14 7.64
N LEU A 85 5.24 -7.57 6.46
CA LEU A 85 5.13 -6.72 5.27
C LEU A 85 3.68 -6.30 5.06
N CYS A 86 3.46 -4.99 4.98
CA CYS A 86 2.22 -4.39 4.47
C CYS A 86 2.56 -3.50 3.28
N SER A 87 2.18 -3.92 2.08
CA SER A 87 2.51 -3.20 0.85
C SER A 87 1.29 -2.64 0.16
N HIS A 88 1.28 -1.32 -0.04
CA HIS A 88 0.29 -0.62 -0.86
C HIS A 88 -1.16 -0.89 -0.45
N THR A 89 -1.41 -0.94 0.87
CA THR A 89 -2.75 -1.21 1.43
C THR A 89 -3.22 -0.12 2.40
N ILE A 90 -2.33 0.35 3.27
CA ILE A 90 -2.68 1.29 4.35
C ILE A 90 -3.21 2.65 3.85
N GLU A 91 -2.99 3.00 2.58
CA GLU A 91 -3.58 4.18 1.93
C GLU A 91 -5.07 4.02 1.58
N HIS A 92 -5.57 2.79 1.58
CA HIS A 92 -6.94 2.42 1.20
C HIS A 92 -7.85 2.18 2.40
N VAL A 93 -7.30 1.84 3.57
CA VAL A 93 -8.06 1.45 4.76
C VAL A 93 -8.84 2.63 5.36
N GLU A 94 -9.83 2.31 6.18
CA GLU A 94 -10.66 3.32 6.85
C GLU A 94 -9.90 4.09 7.92
N ASP A 95 -9.17 3.39 8.78
CA ASP A 95 -8.36 3.97 9.86
C ASP A 95 -6.91 3.46 9.80
N PRO A 96 -5.98 4.23 9.19
CA PRO A 96 -4.58 3.84 9.09
C PRO A 96 -3.91 3.62 10.45
N LYS A 97 -4.35 4.35 11.48
CA LYS A 97 -3.77 4.25 12.81
C LYS A 97 -4.21 2.96 13.48
N ALA A 98 -5.52 2.67 13.50
CA ALA A 98 -6.03 1.43 14.07
C ALA A 98 -5.45 0.20 13.36
N PHE A 99 -5.35 0.23 12.03
CA PHE A 99 -4.72 -0.84 11.27
C PHE A 99 -3.24 -0.99 11.62
N PHE A 100 -2.48 0.10 11.69
CA PHE A 100 -1.06 0.03 12.06
C PHE A 100 -0.85 -0.46 13.50
N ASP A 101 -1.67 0.00 14.45
CA ASP A 101 -1.63 -0.46 15.84
C ASP A 101 -1.88 -1.97 15.93
N GLU A 102 -2.80 -2.51 15.12
CA GLU A 102 -3.06 -3.94 15.04
C GLU A 102 -1.87 -4.72 14.47
N LEU A 103 -1.21 -4.20 13.42
CA LEU A 103 0.02 -4.80 12.91
C LEU A 103 1.14 -4.80 13.97
N GLN A 104 1.28 -3.71 14.72
CA GLN A 104 2.23 -3.64 15.83
C GLN A 104 1.87 -4.55 17.00
N ARG A 105 0.58 -4.87 17.19
CA ARG A 105 0.16 -5.83 18.20
C ARG A 105 0.66 -7.22 17.84
N VAL A 106 0.45 -7.67 16.60
CA VAL A 106 0.78 -9.04 16.17
C VAL A 106 2.25 -9.22 15.77
N SER A 107 3.02 -8.14 15.63
CA SER A 107 4.37 -8.18 15.07
C SER A 107 5.34 -7.24 15.77
N LYS A 108 6.59 -7.70 15.91
CA LYS A 108 7.65 -6.92 16.54
C LYS A 108 8.19 -5.83 15.61
N ASP A 109 8.27 -6.11 14.31
CA ASP A 109 8.70 -5.16 13.29
C ASP A 109 7.76 -5.15 12.09
N VAL A 110 7.28 -3.97 11.72
CA VAL A 110 6.31 -3.77 10.63
C VAL A 110 6.94 -2.93 9.54
N THR A 111 7.08 -3.49 8.36
CA THR A 111 7.53 -2.78 7.15
C THR A 111 6.31 -2.35 6.33
N LEU A 112 6.03 -1.05 6.36
CA LEU A 112 5.05 -0.41 5.49
C LEU A 112 5.70 0.01 4.18
N VAL A 113 5.10 -0.39 3.06
CA VAL A 113 5.47 0.08 1.73
C VAL A 113 4.35 0.95 1.18
N VAL A 114 4.59 2.26 1.10
CA VAL A 114 3.59 3.24 0.64
C VAL A 114 4.06 3.97 -0.62
N PRO A 115 3.14 4.50 -1.45
CA PRO A 115 3.49 5.35 -2.58
C PRO A 115 4.21 6.63 -2.11
N PRO A 116 5.41 6.94 -2.63
CA PRO A 116 6.11 8.17 -2.27
C PRO A 116 5.58 9.36 -3.07
N LEU A 117 5.67 10.57 -2.52
CA LEU A 117 5.15 11.83 -3.10
C LEU A 117 5.70 12.16 -4.51
N TRP A 118 6.86 11.64 -4.87
CA TRP A 118 7.41 11.84 -6.23
C TRP A 118 6.73 10.93 -7.28
N ASP A 119 6.01 9.88 -6.86
CA ASP A 119 5.15 9.06 -7.69
C ASP A 119 3.72 9.63 -7.66
N LEU A 120 3.56 10.78 -8.32
CA LEU A 120 2.28 11.51 -8.35
C LEU A 120 1.14 10.66 -8.94
N SER A 121 1.44 9.76 -9.87
CA SER A 121 0.46 8.86 -10.48
C SER A 121 -0.16 7.92 -9.44
N ALA A 122 0.66 7.38 -8.53
CA ALA A 122 0.15 6.53 -7.46
C ALA A 122 -0.52 7.36 -6.37
N VAL A 123 0.14 8.40 -5.87
CA VAL A 123 -0.34 9.17 -4.71
C VAL A 123 -1.66 9.89 -4.97
N LEU A 124 -1.88 10.37 -6.20
CA LEU A 124 -3.11 11.09 -6.60
C LEU A 124 -4.21 10.18 -7.17
N ASN A 125 -4.15 8.87 -6.93
CA ASN A 125 -5.20 7.94 -7.33
C ASN A 125 -6.44 8.08 -6.45
N VAL A 126 -7.20 9.17 -6.63
CA VAL A 126 -8.40 9.54 -5.86
C VAL A 126 -9.53 8.51 -5.92
N PHE A 127 -9.50 7.61 -6.91
CA PHE A 127 -10.51 6.56 -7.07
C PHE A 127 -10.31 5.39 -6.12
N GLU A 128 -9.09 5.18 -5.64
CA GLU A 128 -8.73 4.02 -4.83
C GLU A 128 -8.18 4.43 -3.46
N HIS A 129 -7.42 5.53 -3.35
CA HIS A 129 -6.80 5.96 -2.10
C HIS A 129 -7.74 6.84 -1.27
N ARG A 130 -7.78 6.60 0.03
CA ARG A 130 -8.44 7.48 1.02
C ARG A 130 -7.44 8.46 1.63
N TRP A 131 -6.19 8.03 1.78
CA TRP A 131 -5.15 8.74 2.49
C TRP A 131 -3.96 9.06 1.59
N LEU A 132 -3.37 10.22 1.80
CA LEU A 132 -2.12 10.66 1.19
C LEU A 132 -1.04 10.71 2.25
N PHE A 133 -0.06 9.80 2.16
CA PHE A 133 1.10 9.79 3.05
C PHE A 133 2.13 10.84 2.61
N LEU A 134 2.52 11.70 3.53
CA LEU A 134 3.42 12.84 3.31
C LEU A 134 4.88 12.40 3.39
N THR A 135 5.30 11.53 2.47
CA THR A 135 6.65 10.93 2.45
C THR A 135 7.26 10.83 1.06
N PHE A 136 8.57 11.09 0.96
CA PHE A 136 9.36 10.78 -0.24
C PHE A 136 10.03 9.40 -0.18
N ARG A 137 10.06 8.77 1.00
CA ARG A 137 10.52 7.39 1.19
C ARG A 137 9.38 6.42 0.98
N LYS A 138 9.71 5.26 0.40
CA LYS A 138 8.75 4.20 0.11
C LYS A 138 8.52 3.27 1.30
N GLU A 139 9.55 3.04 2.09
CA GLU A 139 9.58 2.08 3.20
C GLU A 139 9.58 2.79 4.55
N HIS A 140 8.76 2.29 5.49
CA HIS A 140 8.63 2.84 6.84
C HIS A 140 8.40 1.77 7.88
N HIS A 141 9.02 1.94 9.05
CA HIS A 141 8.77 1.12 10.25
C HIS A 141 7.86 1.80 11.28
N LYS A 142 7.40 3.01 10.96
CA LYS A 142 6.47 3.82 11.75
C LYS A 142 5.45 4.41 10.80
N LEU A 143 4.23 4.62 11.31
CA LEU A 143 3.19 5.29 10.53
C LEU A 143 3.67 6.70 10.11
N PRO A 144 3.82 6.99 8.81
CA PRO A 144 4.19 8.32 8.35
C PRO A 144 3.03 9.29 8.56
N ASN A 145 3.30 10.60 8.56
CA ASN A 145 2.22 11.59 8.57
C ASN A 145 1.36 11.44 7.30
N TYR A 146 0.04 11.56 7.46
CA TYR A 146 -0.91 11.45 6.37
C TYR A 146 -2.03 12.48 6.49
N ILE A 147 -2.66 12.77 5.36
CA ILE A 147 -3.86 13.60 5.28
C ILE A 147 -4.93 12.88 4.47
N VAL A 148 -6.19 13.26 4.67
CA VAL A 148 -7.26 12.80 3.77
C VAL A 148 -6.95 13.29 2.36
N LEU A 149 -6.99 12.39 1.38
CA LEU A 149 -6.80 12.76 -0.01
C LEU A 149 -7.99 13.62 -0.46
N PRO A 150 -7.80 14.89 -0.87
CA PRO A 150 -8.90 15.76 -1.24
C PRO A 150 -9.76 15.16 -2.35
N PHE A 151 -11.08 15.32 -2.25
CA PHE A 151 -12.08 14.81 -3.19
C PHE A 151 -12.20 13.28 -3.30
N ALA A 152 -11.34 12.50 -2.63
CA ALA A 152 -11.40 11.03 -2.68
C ALA A 152 -12.78 10.50 -2.25
N GLN A 153 -13.30 10.97 -1.12
CA GLN A 153 -14.64 10.58 -0.62
C GLN A 153 -15.76 10.95 -1.61
N PHE A 154 -15.69 12.14 -2.23
CA PHE A 154 -16.67 12.59 -3.20
C PHE A 154 -16.70 11.68 -4.44
N PHE A 155 -15.54 11.33 -4.98
CA PHE A 155 -15.45 10.46 -6.15
C PHE A 155 -15.82 9.00 -5.81
N GLN A 156 -15.39 8.48 -4.67
CA GLN A 156 -15.66 7.11 -4.24
C GLN A 156 -17.14 6.88 -3.92
N GLN A 157 -17.83 7.85 -3.32
CA GLN A 157 -19.28 7.75 -3.08
C GLN A 157 -20.10 7.80 -4.38
N ARG A 158 -19.63 8.56 -5.38
CA ARG A 158 -20.37 8.76 -6.64
C ARG A 158 -20.12 7.66 -7.69
N LEU A 159 -18.94 7.05 -7.67
CA LEU A 159 -18.52 6.04 -8.65
C LEU A 159 -18.39 4.63 -8.04
N GLY A 160 -18.57 4.50 -6.73
CA GLY A 160 -18.31 3.27 -5.98
C GLY A 160 -16.83 3.10 -5.66
N GLN A 161 -16.51 2.70 -4.43
CA GLN A 161 -15.14 2.36 -4.07
C GLN A 161 -14.75 1.04 -4.74
N LYS A 162 -13.73 1.07 -5.59
CA LYS A 162 -13.29 -0.10 -6.36
C LYS A 162 -12.58 -1.16 -5.50
N ILE A 163 -12.03 -0.75 -4.35
CA ILE A 163 -11.33 -1.60 -3.38
C ILE A 163 -12.03 -1.39 -2.02
N ARG A 164 -12.71 -2.42 -1.51
CA ARG A 164 -13.21 -2.44 -0.12
C ARG A 164 -12.18 -3.20 0.68
N ALA A 165 -11.36 -2.49 1.45
CA ALA A 165 -10.41 -3.03 2.42
C ALA A 165 -10.72 -2.43 3.78
#